data_AF-A0A916GP33-F1
#
_entry.id   AF-A0A916GP33-F1
#
_cell.length_a   1.000
_cell.length_b   1.000
_cell.length_c   1.000
_cell.angle_alpha   90.00
_cell.angle_beta   90.00
_cell.angle_gamma   90.00
#
_symmetry.space_group_name_H-M   'P 1'
#
loop_
_entity.id
_entity.type
_entity.pdbx_description
1 polymer ?
#
loop_
_entity_poly.entity_id
_entity_poly.type
_entity_poly.pdbx_seq_one_letter_code
_entity_poly.pdbx_strand_id
1 'polypeptide(L)'
;MSDAIRSDAIRLGEPFGLDDLARVARGAPVTFGREARERVKAARAVVDRLAAAGDEAPNVYGVNTGFGALAETRIAAEQVRKLQQNLVRSHACGVGPALSAEVVRAMMALRAQTIAMGCSGARPEVVDLLVAMLDRGVIPRVPAQGSVGASGDLAPLVLEAKEGLALINGTQLILSVGALAVVRGEALCRHADLIGAMSLEALQGSQRPFDPRIAAVRPHPGQALSAANLRALLAQSEIMEGHRDCRKVQDPYSLRCMPQVHGASRDALAWARQVLEREIVAATDNPLVFAEGGDIISGGNFHGQPLAIALDTAAIAIAELANVAERRIEQLVNPAMSSGLPPFLAPHTGLDSGFMMAQVTAAALVSENK
;
A
#
# COMPACT_ATOMS: atom_id res chain seq x y z
N MET A 1 -32.43 -4.39 7.02
CA MET A 1 -30.94 -4.38 7.18
C MET A 1 -30.16 -4.38 5.85
N SER A 2 -30.82 -4.36 4.67
CA SER A 2 -30.19 -4.64 3.37
C SER A 2 -29.71 -3.41 2.56
N ASP A 3 -30.24 -2.21 2.81
CA ASP A 3 -29.91 -1.03 1.98
C ASP A 3 -28.84 -0.11 2.60
N ALA A 4 -28.73 -0.06 3.92
CA ALA A 4 -27.69 0.73 4.60
C ALA A 4 -26.27 0.13 4.44
N ILE A 5 -26.16 -1.19 4.27
CA ILE A 5 -24.87 -1.87 3.99
C ILE A 5 -24.40 -1.57 2.55
N ARG A 6 -25.33 -1.29 1.63
CA ARG A 6 -25.03 -0.99 0.22
C ARG A 6 -24.57 0.45 -0.01
N SER A 7 -24.92 1.40 0.85
CA SER A 7 -24.47 2.80 0.69
C SER A 7 -22.99 3.00 1.03
N ASP A 8 -22.39 2.08 1.78
CA ASP A 8 -20.99 2.16 2.22
C ASP A 8 -20.06 1.21 1.44
N ALA A 9 -20.58 0.53 0.41
CA ALA A 9 -19.82 -0.40 -0.41
C ALA A 9 -18.96 0.32 -1.45
N ILE A 10 -17.74 -0.16 -1.66
CA ILE A 10 -16.84 0.38 -2.67
C ILE A 10 -17.27 -0.12 -4.05
N ARG A 11 -17.44 0.80 -5.00
CA ARG A 11 -17.92 0.48 -6.35
C ARG A 11 -16.76 0.20 -7.28
N LEU A 12 -16.72 -1.02 -7.83
CA LEU A 12 -15.72 -1.43 -8.80
C LEU A 12 -16.00 -0.79 -10.17
N GLY A 13 -14.93 -0.41 -10.86
CA GLY A 13 -14.96 0.33 -12.11
C GLY A 13 -15.21 1.84 -11.92
N GLU A 14 -15.23 2.33 -10.68
CA GLU A 14 -15.21 3.75 -10.33
C GLU A 14 -13.92 4.08 -9.55
N PRO A 15 -13.47 5.34 -9.51
CA PRO A 15 -12.32 5.74 -8.70
C PRO A 15 -12.57 5.55 -7.19
N PHE A 16 -11.60 4.96 -6.50
CA PHE A 16 -11.55 4.91 -5.03
C PHE A 16 -10.12 5.07 -4.52
N GLY A 17 -9.96 5.46 -3.25
CA GLY A 17 -8.66 5.79 -2.66
C GLY A 17 -8.02 4.67 -1.84
N LEU A 18 -6.83 4.95 -1.30
CA LEU A 18 -6.09 4.01 -0.45
C LEU A 18 -6.86 3.65 0.84
N ASP A 19 -7.63 4.59 1.39
CA ASP A 19 -8.42 4.36 2.60
C ASP A 19 -9.62 3.44 2.35
N ASP A 20 -10.26 3.56 1.19
CA ASP A 20 -11.30 2.63 0.75
C ASP A 20 -10.74 1.23 0.53
N LEU A 21 -9.55 1.12 -0.09
CA LEU A 21 -8.88 -0.17 -0.23
C LEU A 21 -8.52 -0.78 1.14
N ALA A 22 -8.08 0.03 2.11
CA ALA A 22 -7.81 -0.44 3.47
C ALA A 22 -9.09 -0.84 4.23
N ARG A 23 -10.23 -0.22 3.94
CA ARG A 23 -11.55 -0.67 4.42
C ARG A 23 -11.94 -2.00 3.77
N VAL A 24 -11.75 -2.12 2.45
CA VAL A 24 -11.98 -3.37 1.72
C VAL A 24 -11.11 -4.45 2.30
N ALA A 25 -9.81 -4.26 2.54
CA ALA A 25 -8.91 -5.24 3.16
C ALA A 25 -9.43 -5.78 4.51
N ARG A 26 -10.07 -4.90 5.31
CA ARG A 26 -10.63 -5.21 6.64
C ARG A 26 -12.04 -5.80 6.64
N GLY A 27 -12.74 -5.80 5.51
CA GLY A 27 -14.04 -6.47 5.40
C GLY A 27 -15.13 -5.64 4.74
N ALA A 28 -14.85 -4.39 4.32
CA ALA A 28 -15.87 -3.59 3.66
C ALA A 28 -16.31 -4.26 2.35
N PRO A 29 -17.62 -4.21 2.03
CA PRO A 29 -18.17 -4.83 0.84
C PRO A 29 -17.74 -4.08 -0.42
N VAL A 30 -17.68 -4.81 -1.54
CA VAL A 30 -17.46 -4.26 -2.88
C VAL A 30 -18.66 -4.56 -3.76
N THR A 31 -18.94 -3.71 -4.75
CA THR A 31 -20.06 -3.91 -5.68
C THR A 31 -19.60 -3.76 -7.13
N PHE A 32 -20.20 -4.54 -8.03
CA PHE A 32 -19.95 -4.46 -9.46
C PHE A 32 -21.17 -3.86 -10.18
N GLY A 33 -21.09 -2.56 -10.47
CA GLY A 33 -22.20 -1.78 -11.03
C GLY A 33 -22.53 -2.11 -12.48
N ARG A 34 -23.74 -1.68 -12.92
CA ARG A 34 -24.25 -1.92 -14.28
C ARG A 34 -23.32 -1.34 -15.36
N GLU A 35 -22.88 -0.10 -15.20
CA GLU A 35 -22.03 0.57 -16.21
C GLU A 35 -20.67 -0.12 -16.37
N ALA A 36 -20.01 -0.45 -15.26
CA ALA A 36 -18.78 -1.23 -15.27
C ALA A 36 -18.98 -2.59 -15.95
N ARG A 37 -20.10 -3.27 -15.67
CA ARG A 37 -20.44 -4.53 -16.32
C ARG A 37 -20.59 -4.40 -17.82
N GLU A 38 -21.28 -3.36 -18.31
CA GLU A 38 -21.43 -3.15 -19.75
C GLU A 38 -20.08 -2.85 -20.43
N ARG A 39 -19.17 -2.10 -19.78
CA ARG A 39 -17.79 -1.92 -20.29
C ARG A 39 -17.04 -3.25 -20.39
N VAL A 40 -17.11 -4.09 -19.36
CA VAL A 40 -16.48 -5.42 -19.37
C VAL A 40 -17.02 -6.29 -20.50
N LYS A 41 -18.35 -6.32 -20.67
CA LYS A 41 -19.00 -7.05 -21.77
C LYS A 41 -18.55 -6.54 -23.14
N ALA A 42 -18.47 -5.22 -23.33
CA ALA A 42 -18.04 -4.63 -24.59
C ALA A 42 -16.61 -5.05 -24.95
N ALA A 43 -15.69 -5.05 -23.97
CA ALA A 43 -14.32 -5.54 -24.19
C ALA A 43 -14.27 -7.05 -24.44
N ARG A 44 -15.05 -7.84 -23.69
CA ARG A 44 -15.15 -9.30 -23.89
C ARG A 44 -15.62 -9.64 -25.30
N ALA A 45 -16.59 -8.90 -25.85
CA ALA A 45 -17.08 -9.09 -27.21
C ALA A 45 -15.99 -8.93 -28.28
N VAL A 46 -14.97 -8.08 -28.06
CA VAL A 46 -13.81 -7.98 -28.96
C VAL A 46 -13.02 -9.28 -28.98
N VAL A 47 -12.70 -9.81 -27.80
CA VAL A 47 -11.96 -11.09 -27.67
C VAL A 47 -12.78 -12.25 -28.23
N ASP A 48 -14.10 -12.26 -28.03
CA ASP A 48 -14.99 -13.29 -28.56
C ASP A 48 -15.04 -13.30 -30.08
N ARG A 49 -15.10 -12.11 -30.72
CA ARG A 49 -15.04 -12.01 -32.19
C ARG A 49 -13.74 -12.57 -32.74
N LEU A 50 -12.60 -12.30 -32.08
CA LEU A 50 -11.31 -12.86 -32.47
C LEU A 50 -11.26 -14.38 -32.27
N ALA A 51 -11.78 -14.88 -31.14
CA ALA A 51 -11.83 -16.31 -30.88
C ALA A 51 -12.75 -17.05 -31.86
N ALA A 52 -13.86 -16.44 -32.28
CA ALA A 52 -14.80 -17.01 -33.24
C ALA A 52 -14.22 -17.18 -34.65
N ALA A 53 -13.21 -16.39 -35.03
CA ALA A 53 -12.46 -16.59 -36.26
C ALA A 53 -11.52 -17.82 -36.24
N GLY A 54 -11.40 -18.48 -35.09
CA GLY A 54 -10.65 -19.73 -34.94
C GLY A 54 -9.21 -19.64 -35.42
N ASP A 55 -8.76 -20.65 -36.16
CA ASP A 55 -7.40 -20.71 -36.72
C ASP A 55 -7.18 -19.78 -37.92
N GLU A 56 -8.13 -18.91 -38.27
CA GLU A 56 -7.93 -17.82 -39.24
C GLU A 56 -7.67 -16.47 -38.56
N ALA A 57 -7.87 -16.38 -37.24
CA ALA A 57 -7.65 -15.16 -36.47
C ALA A 57 -6.18 -14.70 -36.53
N PRO A 58 -5.92 -13.37 -36.53
CA PRO A 58 -4.56 -12.85 -36.41
C PRO A 58 -3.94 -13.27 -35.06
N ASN A 59 -2.61 -13.31 -35.01
CA ASN A 59 -1.89 -13.64 -33.79
C ASN A 59 -2.04 -12.50 -32.76
N VAL A 60 -2.51 -12.85 -31.57
CA VAL A 60 -2.74 -11.92 -30.46
C VAL A 60 -2.21 -12.55 -29.17
N TYR A 61 -1.29 -11.82 -28.53
CA TYR A 61 -0.64 -12.23 -27.28
C TYR A 61 -1.66 -12.56 -26.19
N GLY A 62 -1.52 -13.73 -25.56
CA GLY A 62 -2.39 -14.17 -24.48
C GLY A 62 -3.82 -14.55 -24.87
N VAL A 63 -4.15 -14.50 -26.17
CA VAL A 63 -5.42 -14.99 -26.73
C VAL A 63 -5.18 -16.31 -27.48
N ASN A 64 -4.35 -16.30 -28.52
CA ASN A 64 -4.08 -17.46 -29.40
C ASN A 64 -2.58 -17.68 -29.68
N THR A 65 -1.70 -17.08 -28.86
CA THR A 65 -0.26 -17.37 -28.87
C THR A 65 0.24 -17.80 -27.49
N GLY A 66 1.45 -18.34 -27.42
CA GLY A 66 2.13 -18.65 -26.16
C GLY A 66 2.47 -17.42 -25.32
N PHE A 67 3.14 -17.63 -24.19
CA PHE A 67 3.49 -16.57 -23.24
C PHE A 67 5.01 -16.38 -23.13
N GLY A 68 5.44 -15.15 -22.80
CA GLY A 68 6.85 -14.82 -22.63
C GLY A 68 7.68 -15.15 -23.88
N ALA A 69 8.76 -15.92 -23.72
CA ALA A 69 9.62 -16.34 -24.84
C ALA A 69 8.89 -17.18 -25.91
N LEU A 70 7.70 -17.70 -25.60
CA LEU A 70 6.86 -18.48 -26.52
C LEU A 70 5.77 -17.62 -27.20
N ALA A 71 5.83 -16.29 -27.08
CA ALA A 71 4.82 -15.37 -27.63
C ALA A 71 4.65 -15.47 -29.15
N GLU A 72 5.68 -15.89 -29.88
CA GLU A 72 5.65 -16.10 -31.33
C GLU A 72 5.05 -17.46 -31.74
N THR A 73 4.78 -18.34 -30.78
CA THR A 73 4.20 -19.66 -31.06
C THR A 73 2.68 -19.56 -31.11
N ARG A 74 2.09 -19.86 -32.26
CA ARG A 74 0.64 -19.91 -32.43
C ARG A 74 0.03 -21.14 -31.76
N ILE A 75 -1.17 -20.96 -31.20
CA ILE A 75 -1.93 -21.99 -30.50
C ILE A 75 -3.25 -22.21 -31.25
N ALA A 76 -3.55 -23.47 -31.56
CA ALA A 76 -4.79 -23.83 -32.23
C ALA A 76 -6.00 -23.50 -31.37
N ALA A 77 -7.12 -23.11 -32.00
CA ALA A 77 -8.32 -22.64 -31.30
C ALA A 77 -8.83 -23.64 -30.24
N GLU A 78 -8.79 -24.94 -30.53
CA GLU A 78 -9.19 -26.00 -29.60
C GLU A 78 -8.30 -26.10 -28.34
N GLN A 79 -7.07 -25.61 -28.41
CA GLN A 79 -6.07 -25.67 -27.33
C GLN A 79 -6.07 -24.42 -26.45
N VAL A 80 -6.71 -23.32 -26.86
CA VAL A 80 -6.68 -22.04 -26.14
C VAL A 80 -7.18 -22.17 -24.69
N ARG A 81 -8.26 -22.93 -24.47
CA ARG A 81 -8.74 -23.18 -23.10
C ARG A 81 -7.70 -23.91 -22.25
N LYS A 82 -7.02 -24.91 -22.83
CA LYS A 82 -5.98 -25.67 -22.14
C LYS A 82 -4.75 -24.80 -21.85
N LEU A 83 -4.39 -23.92 -22.77
CA LEU A 83 -3.32 -22.94 -22.63
C LEU A 83 -3.54 -22.06 -21.39
N GLN A 84 -4.74 -21.50 -21.21
CA GLN A 84 -5.05 -20.62 -20.07
C GLN A 84 -5.00 -21.36 -18.72
N GLN A 85 -5.44 -22.62 -18.67
CA GLN A 85 -5.30 -23.46 -17.48
C GLN A 85 -3.83 -23.77 -17.16
N ASN A 86 -3.04 -24.09 -18.20
CA ASN A 86 -1.63 -24.38 -18.05
C ASN A 86 -0.85 -23.16 -17.58
N LEU A 87 -1.21 -21.95 -18.05
CA LEU A 87 -0.61 -20.70 -17.59
C LEU A 87 -0.72 -20.55 -16.08
N VAL A 88 -1.94 -20.67 -15.55
CA VAL A 88 -2.18 -20.52 -14.11
C VAL A 88 -1.38 -21.57 -13.32
N ARG A 89 -1.32 -22.82 -13.81
CA ARG A 89 -0.57 -23.90 -13.15
C ARG A 89 0.94 -23.67 -13.18
N SER A 90 1.50 -23.23 -14.30
CA SER A 90 2.94 -23.01 -14.42
C SER A 90 3.43 -21.79 -13.62
N HIS A 91 2.55 -20.81 -13.39
CA HIS A 91 2.87 -19.61 -12.62
C HIS A 91 2.57 -19.73 -11.12
N ALA A 92 1.88 -20.79 -10.69
CA ALA A 92 1.65 -21.11 -9.28
C ALA A 92 2.90 -21.71 -8.61
N CYS A 93 4.02 -21.00 -8.70
CA CYS A 93 5.34 -21.41 -8.19
C CYS A 93 5.79 -20.61 -6.95
N GLY A 94 4.90 -19.81 -6.36
CA GLY A 94 5.19 -19.02 -5.17
C GLY A 94 5.61 -19.87 -3.96
N VAL A 95 6.52 -19.33 -3.15
CA VAL A 95 7.10 -19.98 -1.96
C VAL A 95 7.06 -19.05 -0.74
N GLY A 96 7.52 -19.56 0.40
CA GLY A 96 7.60 -18.79 1.64
C GLY A 96 6.29 -18.75 2.43
N PRO A 97 6.22 -17.89 3.47
CA PRO A 97 5.03 -17.75 4.30
C PRO A 97 3.85 -17.21 3.49
N ALA A 98 2.63 -17.54 3.92
CA ALA A 98 1.45 -16.98 3.28
C ALA A 98 1.30 -15.49 3.62
N LEU A 99 0.84 -14.71 2.64
CA LEU A 99 0.40 -13.33 2.85
C LEU A 99 -0.78 -13.28 3.82
N SER A 100 -0.95 -12.15 4.50
CA SER A 100 -2.07 -11.94 5.40
C SER A 100 -3.40 -11.88 4.64
N ALA A 101 -4.50 -12.22 5.31
CA ALA A 101 -5.83 -12.14 4.71
C ALA A 101 -6.17 -10.71 4.22
N GLU A 102 -5.72 -9.67 4.93
CA GLU A 102 -5.93 -8.28 4.51
C GLU A 102 -5.27 -7.98 3.17
N VAL A 103 -4.01 -8.41 2.97
CA VAL A 103 -3.28 -8.23 1.72
C VAL A 103 -3.98 -8.97 0.58
N VAL A 104 -4.35 -10.23 0.80
CA VAL A 104 -5.02 -11.04 -0.24
C VAL A 104 -6.39 -10.44 -0.60
N ARG A 105 -7.15 -9.93 0.36
CA ARG A 105 -8.44 -9.27 0.09
C ARG A 105 -8.27 -7.97 -0.72
N ALA A 106 -7.28 -7.15 -0.37
CA ALA A 106 -6.94 -5.96 -1.16
C ALA A 106 -6.51 -6.35 -2.59
N MET A 107 -5.67 -7.37 -2.73
CA MET A 107 -5.21 -7.88 -4.03
C MET A 107 -6.37 -8.36 -4.91
N MET A 108 -7.31 -9.13 -4.34
CA MET A 108 -8.51 -9.60 -5.05
C MET A 108 -9.40 -8.43 -5.49
N ALA A 109 -9.60 -7.43 -4.63
CA ALA A 109 -10.39 -6.25 -4.96
C ALA A 109 -9.74 -5.41 -6.07
N LEU A 110 -8.43 -5.22 -6.04
CA LEU A 110 -7.68 -4.55 -7.10
C LEU A 110 -7.74 -5.30 -8.42
N ARG A 111 -7.68 -6.65 -8.39
CA ARG A 111 -7.86 -7.45 -9.61
C ARG A 111 -9.26 -7.27 -10.19
N ALA A 112 -10.29 -7.30 -9.34
CA ALA A 112 -11.66 -7.06 -9.75
C ALA A 112 -11.83 -5.64 -10.31
N GLN A 113 -11.20 -4.64 -9.70
CA GLN A 113 -11.17 -3.25 -10.17
C GLN A 113 -10.55 -3.15 -11.56
N THR A 114 -9.36 -3.71 -11.79
CA THR A 114 -8.67 -3.66 -13.09
C THR A 114 -9.52 -4.28 -14.20
N ILE A 115 -10.18 -5.41 -13.93
CA ILE A 115 -11.10 -6.01 -14.91
C ILE A 115 -12.31 -5.10 -15.14
N ALA A 116 -12.90 -4.54 -14.08
CA ALA A 116 -14.06 -3.64 -14.14
C ALA A 116 -13.81 -2.29 -14.85
N MET A 117 -12.55 -1.92 -15.08
CA MET A 117 -12.19 -0.80 -15.96
C MET A 117 -12.55 -1.08 -17.43
N GLY A 118 -12.73 -2.36 -17.81
CA GLY A 118 -13.21 -2.74 -19.13
C GLY A 118 -12.13 -2.77 -20.21
N CYS A 119 -10.85 -2.94 -19.84
CA CYS A 119 -9.75 -3.04 -20.81
C CYS A 119 -9.07 -4.43 -20.81
N SER A 120 -9.52 -5.36 -19.95
CA SER A 120 -8.92 -6.70 -19.83
C SER A 120 -9.50 -7.74 -20.78
N GLY A 121 -10.71 -7.56 -21.31
CA GLY A 121 -11.36 -8.58 -22.14
C GLY A 121 -11.68 -9.90 -21.41
N ALA A 122 -11.82 -9.88 -20.07
CA ALA A 122 -12.32 -11.01 -19.30
C ALA A 122 -13.86 -11.02 -19.26
N ARG A 123 -14.47 -12.15 -18.91
CA ARG A 123 -15.92 -12.21 -18.72
C ARG A 123 -16.36 -11.48 -17.44
N PRO A 124 -17.56 -10.86 -17.42
CA PRO A 124 -18.07 -10.20 -16.20
C PRO A 124 -18.27 -11.16 -15.02
N GLU A 125 -18.49 -12.45 -15.30
CA GLU A 125 -18.64 -13.51 -14.28
C GLU A 125 -17.36 -13.69 -13.45
N VAL A 126 -16.18 -13.33 -13.98
CA VAL A 126 -14.93 -13.34 -13.22
C VAL A 126 -14.97 -12.30 -12.11
N VAL A 127 -15.47 -11.09 -12.41
CA VAL A 127 -15.66 -10.03 -11.41
C VAL A 127 -16.71 -10.45 -10.39
N ASP A 128 -17.83 -11.04 -10.85
CA ASP A 128 -18.89 -11.55 -9.97
C ASP A 128 -18.37 -12.59 -8.98
N LEU A 129 -17.49 -13.50 -9.43
CA LEU A 129 -16.90 -14.47 -8.54
C LEU A 129 -15.97 -13.81 -7.52
N LEU A 130 -15.11 -12.89 -7.93
CA LEU A 130 -14.20 -12.20 -7.01
C LEU A 130 -14.97 -11.44 -5.93
N VAL A 131 -16.04 -10.72 -6.31
CA VAL A 131 -16.96 -10.06 -5.38
C VAL A 131 -17.59 -11.08 -4.43
N ALA A 132 -18.14 -12.18 -4.97
CA ALA A 132 -18.77 -13.22 -4.16
C ALA A 132 -17.81 -13.94 -3.21
N MET A 133 -16.54 -14.09 -3.59
CA MET A 133 -15.49 -14.62 -2.73
C MET A 133 -15.15 -13.65 -1.60
N LEU A 134 -15.01 -12.35 -1.91
CA LEU A 134 -14.76 -11.29 -0.92
C LEU A 134 -15.90 -11.19 0.10
N ASP A 135 -17.15 -11.29 -0.36
CA ASP A 135 -18.36 -11.25 0.49
C ASP A 135 -18.48 -12.48 1.39
N ARG A 136 -18.10 -13.66 0.89
CA ARG A 136 -18.17 -14.93 1.63
C ARG A 136 -16.92 -15.23 2.45
N GLY A 137 -15.91 -14.35 2.44
CA GLY A 137 -14.65 -14.57 3.15
C GLY A 137 -13.82 -15.73 2.58
N VAL A 138 -13.99 -16.07 1.30
CA VAL A 138 -13.19 -17.10 0.63
C VAL A 138 -11.87 -16.48 0.18
N ILE A 139 -10.84 -16.60 1.01
CA ILE A 139 -9.53 -15.96 0.82
C ILE A 139 -8.49 -17.02 0.42
N PRO A 140 -7.95 -16.97 -0.82
CA PRO A 140 -6.94 -17.91 -1.27
C PRO A 140 -5.65 -17.81 -0.44
N ARG A 141 -4.93 -18.93 -0.30
CA ARG A 141 -3.59 -18.94 0.27
C ARG A 141 -2.58 -18.52 -0.79
N VAL A 142 -1.97 -17.35 -0.61
CA VAL A 142 -0.96 -16.79 -1.53
C VAL A 142 0.40 -16.74 -0.83
N PRO A 143 1.42 -17.46 -1.32
CA PRO A 143 2.79 -17.35 -0.79
C PRO A 143 3.41 -15.97 -1.06
N ALA A 144 4.24 -15.47 -0.15
CA ALA A 144 4.77 -14.10 -0.21
C ALA A 144 5.97 -13.91 -1.16
N GLN A 145 6.61 -14.98 -1.64
CA GLN A 145 7.82 -14.92 -2.47
C GLN A 145 7.59 -15.63 -3.82
N GLY A 146 8.23 -15.13 -4.88
CA GLY A 146 8.25 -15.78 -6.19
C GLY A 146 7.85 -14.88 -7.37
N SER A 147 7.14 -13.77 -7.10
CA SER A 147 6.85 -12.78 -8.14
C SER A 147 7.98 -11.75 -8.27
N VAL A 148 8.24 -11.31 -9.50
CA VAL A 148 9.16 -10.21 -9.82
C VAL A 148 8.42 -8.89 -10.10
N GLY A 149 7.17 -8.78 -9.65
CA GLY A 149 6.36 -7.56 -9.79
C GLY A 149 5.56 -7.46 -11.10
N ALA A 150 5.24 -8.61 -11.72
CA ALA A 150 4.49 -8.65 -12.99
C ALA A 150 3.39 -9.73 -13.09
N SER A 151 3.36 -10.78 -12.26
CA SER A 151 2.24 -11.74 -12.24
C SER A 151 2.27 -12.79 -11.11
N GLY A 152 1.13 -13.43 -10.80
CA GLY A 152 1.15 -14.77 -10.17
C GLY A 152 -0.05 -15.38 -9.40
N ASP A 153 -1.10 -14.66 -8.96
CA ASP A 153 -1.65 -15.03 -7.63
C ASP A 153 -3.09 -15.60 -7.49
N LEU A 154 -3.77 -16.10 -8.53
CA LEU A 154 -5.17 -16.61 -8.37
C LEU A 154 -5.49 -17.91 -9.15
N ALA A 155 -5.97 -18.96 -8.45
CA ALA A 155 -6.58 -20.19 -8.99
C ALA A 155 -7.57 -20.84 -8.00
N PRO A 156 -8.56 -21.68 -8.39
CA PRO A 156 -8.87 -22.21 -9.73
C PRO A 156 -10.24 -21.76 -10.29
N LEU A 157 -10.29 -21.46 -11.60
CA LEU A 157 -11.47 -21.08 -12.38
C LEU A 157 -11.54 -21.90 -13.68
N VAL A 158 -12.73 -22.09 -14.26
CA VAL A 158 -12.87 -22.55 -15.66
C VAL A 158 -12.62 -21.35 -16.57
N LEU A 159 -11.43 -21.30 -17.17
CA LEU A 159 -10.91 -20.13 -17.90
C LEU A 159 -11.22 -20.22 -19.40
N GLU A 160 -11.65 -19.13 -19.99
CA GLU A 160 -11.70 -18.89 -21.44
C GLU A 160 -10.47 -18.11 -21.92
N ALA A 161 -10.38 -17.86 -23.22
CA ALA A 161 -9.30 -17.09 -23.84
C ALA A 161 -9.04 -15.76 -23.09
N LYS A 162 -7.76 -15.48 -22.78
CA LYS A 162 -7.25 -14.34 -22.00
C LYS A 162 -7.58 -14.32 -20.51
N GLU A 163 -8.47 -15.16 -19.98
CA GLU A 163 -8.88 -15.05 -18.57
C GLU A 163 -7.80 -15.49 -17.57
N GLY A 164 -7.01 -16.52 -17.91
CA GLY A 164 -5.89 -16.92 -17.07
C GLY A 164 -4.86 -15.81 -16.95
N LEU A 165 -4.56 -15.14 -18.06
CA LEU A 165 -3.64 -14.00 -18.08
C LEU A 165 -4.22 -12.79 -17.35
N ALA A 166 -5.48 -12.43 -17.60
CA ALA A 166 -6.14 -11.29 -16.95
C ALA A 166 -6.21 -11.42 -15.42
N LEU A 167 -6.24 -12.66 -14.88
CA LEU A 167 -6.24 -12.93 -13.44
C LEU A 167 -4.87 -12.74 -12.78
N ILE A 168 -3.79 -13.02 -13.51
CA ILE A 168 -2.45 -13.03 -12.94
C ILE A 168 -1.62 -11.81 -13.33
N ASN A 169 -1.87 -11.20 -14.48
CA ASN A 169 -1.02 -10.17 -15.07
C ASN A 169 -1.31 -8.77 -14.54
N GLY A 170 -0.33 -8.11 -13.90
CA GLY A 170 -0.48 -6.76 -13.37
C GLY A 170 0.21 -6.54 -12.03
N THR A 171 -0.08 -5.39 -11.41
CA THR A 171 0.62 -4.86 -10.23
C THR A 171 -0.14 -5.03 -8.91
N GLN A 172 -1.19 -5.85 -8.89
CA GLN A 172 -2.14 -5.94 -7.77
C GLN A 172 -1.47 -6.36 -6.46
N LEU A 173 -0.48 -7.27 -6.48
CA LEU A 173 0.24 -7.69 -5.28
C LEU A 173 1.06 -6.53 -4.68
N ILE A 174 1.97 -5.95 -5.46
CA ILE A 174 2.82 -4.82 -5.02
C ILE A 174 1.95 -3.63 -4.56
N LEU A 175 0.87 -3.32 -5.29
CA LEU A 175 -0.07 -2.27 -4.92
C LEU A 175 -0.81 -2.59 -3.62
N SER A 176 -1.25 -3.83 -3.41
CA SER A 176 -1.96 -4.23 -2.18
C SER A 176 -1.08 -4.11 -0.92
N VAL A 177 0.16 -4.61 -0.99
CA VAL A 177 1.13 -4.51 0.12
C VAL A 177 1.48 -3.05 0.35
N GLY A 178 1.82 -2.33 -0.73
CA GLY A 178 2.20 -0.93 -0.69
C GLY A 178 1.12 -0.02 -0.13
N ALA A 179 -0.13 -0.17 -0.56
CA ALA A 179 -1.26 0.63 -0.10
C ALA A 179 -1.49 0.48 1.40
N LEU A 180 -1.50 -0.76 1.90
CA LEU A 180 -1.67 -1.02 3.34
C LEU A 180 -0.47 -0.49 4.14
N ALA A 181 0.74 -0.60 3.61
CA ALA A 181 1.95 -0.05 4.24
C ALA A 181 1.90 1.49 4.32
N VAL A 182 1.52 2.17 3.24
CA VAL A 182 1.42 3.65 3.20
C VAL A 182 0.34 4.16 4.15
N VAL A 183 -0.86 3.56 4.17
CA VAL A 183 -1.92 3.94 5.12
C VAL A 183 -1.47 3.77 6.58
N ARG A 184 -0.75 2.68 6.88
CA ARG A 184 -0.15 2.45 8.21
C ARG A 184 0.96 3.46 8.51
N GLY A 185 1.80 3.78 7.53
CA GLY A 185 2.86 4.79 7.64
C GLY A 185 2.32 6.18 7.97
N GLU A 186 1.24 6.60 7.33
CA GLU A 186 0.58 7.88 7.62
C GLU A 186 -0.01 7.92 9.03
N ALA A 187 -0.55 6.79 9.50
CA ALA A 187 -0.96 6.65 10.90
C ALA A 187 0.23 6.73 11.85
N LEU A 188 1.36 6.09 11.51
CA LEU A 188 2.60 6.17 12.27
C LEU A 188 3.12 7.61 12.37
N CYS A 189 3.03 8.43 11.31
CA CYS A 189 3.38 9.84 11.39
C CYS A 189 2.54 10.59 12.45
N ARG A 190 1.23 10.33 12.54
CA ARG A 190 0.37 10.91 13.58
C ARG A 190 0.80 10.48 14.98
N HIS A 191 1.10 9.19 15.16
CA HIS A 191 1.63 8.69 16.43
C HIS A 191 3.01 9.27 16.76
N ALA A 192 3.86 9.50 15.77
CA ALA A 192 5.18 10.09 15.96
C ALA A 192 5.11 11.52 16.53
N ASP A 193 4.17 12.35 16.06
CA ASP A 193 3.94 13.68 16.66
C ASP A 193 3.42 13.57 18.09
N LEU A 194 2.46 12.67 18.35
CA LEU A 194 1.91 12.44 19.70
C LEU A 194 3.00 11.99 20.69
N ILE A 195 3.73 10.93 20.35
CA ILE A 195 4.82 10.39 21.16
C ILE A 195 5.93 11.43 21.31
N GLY A 196 6.21 12.19 20.25
CA GLY A 196 7.16 13.29 20.25
C GLY A 196 6.79 14.40 21.22
N ALA A 197 5.52 14.80 21.26
CA ALA A 197 5.01 15.78 22.22
C ALA A 197 5.17 15.27 23.67
N MET A 198 4.76 14.03 23.95
CA MET A 198 4.94 13.43 25.28
C MET A 198 6.43 13.33 25.68
N SER A 199 7.30 13.00 24.72
CA SER A 199 8.75 12.94 24.95
C SER A 199 9.32 14.33 25.25
N LEU A 200 8.84 15.37 24.56
CA LEU A 200 9.22 16.74 24.80
C LEU A 200 8.81 17.19 26.21
N GLU A 201 7.60 16.84 26.65
CA GLU A 201 7.13 17.12 28.01
C GLU A 201 8.02 16.44 29.05
N ALA A 202 8.24 15.13 28.92
CA ALA A 202 9.04 14.35 29.86
C ALA A 202 10.49 14.88 29.97
N LEU A 203 11.07 15.32 28.86
CA LEU A 203 12.44 15.86 28.80
C LEU A 203 12.52 17.36 29.10
N GLN A 204 11.38 18.00 29.39
CA GLN A 204 11.27 19.44 29.59
C GLN A 204 11.95 20.18 28.41
N GLY A 205 11.49 19.91 27.20
CA GLY A 205 11.97 20.54 25.97
C GLY A 205 11.22 21.83 25.64
N SER A 206 11.74 22.60 24.68
CA SER A 206 11.14 23.84 24.22
C SER A 206 10.16 23.63 23.06
N GLN A 207 8.97 24.21 23.16
CA GLN A 207 8.00 24.28 22.06
C GLN A 207 8.28 25.40 21.04
N ARG A 208 9.21 26.33 21.35
CA ARG A 208 9.54 27.47 20.47
C ARG A 208 9.91 27.08 19.03
N PRO A 209 10.64 25.97 18.77
CA PRO A 209 10.95 25.53 17.41
C PRO A 209 9.74 25.20 16.53
N PHE A 210 8.54 25.07 17.11
CA PHE A 210 7.30 24.72 16.38
C PHE A 210 6.48 25.96 16.00
N ASP A 211 7.01 27.17 16.22
CA ASP A 211 6.40 28.44 15.84
C ASP A 211 6.05 28.44 14.35
N PRO A 212 4.81 28.82 13.97
CA PRO A 212 4.36 28.78 12.57
C PRO A 212 5.21 29.65 11.65
N ARG A 213 5.86 30.71 12.15
CA ARG A 213 6.75 31.57 11.35
C ARG A 213 7.99 30.83 10.86
N ILE A 214 8.48 29.85 11.61
CA ILE A 214 9.63 29.02 11.20
C ILE A 214 9.25 28.14 10.01
N ALA A 215 8.06 27.53 10.04
CA ALA A 215 7.56 26.75 8.90
C ALA A 215 7.21 27.65 7.70
N ALA A 216 6.71 28.86 7.93
CA ALA A 216 6.36 29.79 6.85
C ALA A 216 7.57 30.21 6.00
N VAL A 217 8.76 30.38 6.60
CA VAL A 217 9.98 30.74 5.86
C VAL A 217 10.71 29.53 5.22
N ARG A 218 10.22 28.30 5.47
CA ARG A 218 10.70 27.07 4.83
C ARG A 218 9.49 26.16 4.53
N PRO A 219 8.77 26.42 3.42
CA PRO A 219 7.37 26.01 3.24
C PRO A 219 7.20 24.55 2.77
N HIS A 220 7.77 23.59 3.51
CA HIS A 220 7.45 22.18 3.31
C HIS A 220 6.11 21.86 3.99
N PRO A 221 5.10 21.32 3.26
CA PRO A 221 3.77 21.06 3.80
C PRO A 221 3.79 20.15 5.04
N GLY A 222 4.53 19.04 4.98
CA GLY A 222 4.67 18.12 6.09
C GLY A 222 5.31 18.75 7.32
N GLN A 223 6.29 19.66 7.12
CA GLN A 223 6.90 20.40 8.23
C GLN A 223 5.89 21.32 8.93
N ALA A 224 5.11 22.07 8.15
CA ALA A 224 4.09 22.94 8.69
C ALA A 224 3.01 22.15 9.46
N LEU A 225 2.59 21.00 8.91
CA LEU A 225 1.61 20.13 9.55
C LEU A 225 2.12 19.52 10.85
N SER A 226 3.33 18.97 10.88
CA SER A 226 3.92 18.41 12.11
C SER A 226 4.10 19.49 13.19
N ALA A 227 4.60 20.68 12.82
CA ALA A 227 4.69 21.81 13.75
C ALA A 227 3.32 22.21 14.31
N ALA A 228 2.29 22.27 13.47
CA ALA A 228 0.93 22.59 13.90
C ALA A 228 0.36 21.54 14.88
N ASN A 229 0.55 20.24 14.57
CA ASN A 229 0.12 19.15 15.44
C ASN A 229 0.81 19.22 16.80
N LEU A 230 2.13 19.37 16.82
CA LEU A 230 2.92 19.44 18.06
C LEU A 230 2.48 20.62 18.92
N ARG A 231 2.27 21.81 18.34
CA ARG A 231 1.72 22.95 19.09
C ARG A 231 0.33 22.67 19.65
N ALA A 232 -0.55 22.04 18.86
CA ALA A 232 -1.91 21.74 19.31
C ALA A 232 -1.89 20.75 20.49
N LEU A 233 -1.04 19.73 20.43
CA LEU A 233 -0.85 18.73 21.49
C LEU A 233 -0.28 19.35 22.78
N LEU A 234 0.57 20.37 22.67
CA LEU A 234 1.26 21.00 23.80
C LEU A 234 0.55 22.24 24.38
N ALA A 235 -0.51 22.73 23.74
CA ALA A 235 -1.10 24.04 24.01
C ALA A 235 -1.56 24.28 25.47
N GLN A 236 -1.84 23.21 26.22
CA GLN A 236 -2.34 23.26 27.60
C GLN A 236 -1.47 22.44 28.57
N SER A 237 -0.22 22.17 28.21
CA SER A 237 0.68 21.41 29.05
C SER A 237 1.15 22.22 30.27
N GLU A 238 0.77 21.77 31.46
CA GLU A 238 1.29 22.31 32.74
C GLU A 238 2.80 22.08 32.88
N ILE A 239 3.32 20.98 32.31
CA ILE A 239 4.76 20.67 32.31
C ILE A 239 5.52 21.70 31.47
N MET A 240 5.01 22.05 30.29
CA MET A 240 5.60 23.10 29.46
C MET A 240 5.54 24.46 30.14
N GLU A 241 4.46 24.77 30.84
CA GLU A 241 4.33 26.02 31.59
C GLU A 241 5.33 26.09 32.75
N GLY A 242 5.45 25.03 33.54
CA GLY A 242 6.43 24.94 34.62
C GLY A 242 7.89 25.01 34.15
N HIS A 243 8.14 24.77 32.87
CA HIS A 243 9.46 24.86 32.24
C HIS A 243 9.70 26.14 31.41
N ARG A 244 8.82 27.14 31.52
CA ARG A 244 8.91 28.38 30.75
C ARG A 244 10.22 29.14 30.97
N ASP A 245 10.72 29.16 32.20
CA ASP A 245 11.94 29.87 32.62
C ASP A 245 13.20 28.97 32.55
N CYS A 246 13.31 28.18 31.49
CA CYS A 246 14.45 27.31 31.26
C CYS A 246 15.71 28.07 30.80
N ARG A 247 16.86 27.68 31.34
CA ARG A 247 18.18 28.21 30.93
C ARG A 247 18.77 27.52 29.69
N LYS A 248 18.21 26.41 29.23
CA LYS A 248 18.68 25.72 28.01
C LYS A 248 18.40 26.61 26.80
N VAL A 249 19.42 26.80 25.97
CA VAL A 249 19.31 27.62 24.75
C VAL A 249 18.61 26.86 23.64
N GLN A 250 18.92 25.58 23.47
CA GLN A 250 18.34 24.72 22.43
C GLN A 250 18.27 23.27 22.88
N ASP A 251 17.26 22.56 22.42
CA ASP A 251 17.14 21.11 22.60
C ASP A 251 17.95 20.33 21.56
N PRO A 252 18.29 19.06 21.85
CA PRO A 252 18.82 18.11 20.89
C PRO A 252 17.92 17.94 19.65
N TYR A 253 18.51 17.52 18.54
CA TYR A 253 17.81 17.46 17.25
C TYR A 253 16.60 16.52 17.22
N SER A 254 16.61 15.40 17.95
CA SER A 254 15.45 14.49 17.94
C SER A 254 14.18 15.09 18.58
N LEU A 255 14.32 16.21 19.30
CA LEU A 255 13.22 17.04 19.80
C LEU A 255 13.01 18.27 18.91
N ARG A 256 14.04 19.10 18.77
CA ARG A 256 13.93 20.39 18.07
C ARG A 256 13.60 20.24 16.59
N CYS A 257 14.10 19.19 15.94
CA CYS A 257 13.92 18.96 14.51
C CYS A 257 12.72 18.05 14.21
N MET A 258 11.82 17.79 15.17
CA MET A 258 10.63 16.96 14.95
C MET A 258 9.81 17.40 13.73
N PRO A 259 9.48 18.71 13.56
CA PRO A 259 8.75 19.14 12.37
C PRO A 259 9.44 18.80 11.06
N GLN A 260 10.77 18.96 11.00
CA GLN A 260 11.53 18.73 9.77
C GLN A 260 11.62 17.24 9.46
N VAL A 261 11.90 16.40 10.46
CA VAL A 261 12.06 14.95 10.26
C VAL A 261 10.71 14.27 10.03
N HIS A 262 9.74 14.49 10.92
CA HIS A 262 8.40 13.93 10.75
C HIS A 262 7.71 14.49 9.50
N GLY A 263 7.92 15.78 9.22
CA GLY A 263 7.39 16.44 8.02
C GLY A 263 7.93 15.86 6.72
N ALA A 264 9.24 15.60 6.63
CA ALA A 264 9.82 14.97 5.45
C ALA A 264 9.23 13.57 5.20
N SER A 265 9.06 12.76 6.25
CA SER A 265 8.41 11.45 6.12
C SER A 265 6.95 11.57 5.68
N ARG A 266 6.21 12.58 6.15
CA ARG A 266 4.84 12.86 5.70
C ARG A 266 4.78 13.22 4.22
N ASP A 267 5.66 14.10 3.76
CA ASP A 267 5.71 14.53 2.36
C ASP A 267 6.05 13.35 1.43
N ALA A 268 6.99 12.50 1.85
CA ALA A 268 7.35 11.27 1.12
C ALA A 268 6.18 10.27 1.01
N LEU A 269 5.47 10.02 2.13
CA LEU A 269 4.30 9.14 2.14
C LEU A 269 3.13 9.72 1.33
N ALA A 270 2.92 11.04 1.38
CA ALA A 270 1.89 11.71 0.58
C ALA A 270 2.18 11.57 -0.92
N TRP A 271 3.44 11.68 -1.34
CA TRP A 271 3.83 11.41 -2.72
C TRP A 271 3.63 9.94 -3.09
N ALA A 272 4.02 8.99 -2.24
CA ALA A 272 3.79 7.58 -2.47
C ALA A 272 2.28 7.28 -2.63
N ARG A 273 1.42 7.82 -1.76
CA ARG A 273 -0.05 7.74 -1.90
C ARG A 273 -0.52 8.19 -3.27
N GLN A 274 -0.05 9.34 -3.76
CA GLN A 274 -0.46 9.84 -5.08
C GLN A 274 -0.04 8.90 -6.23
N VAL A 275 1.11 8.23 -6.11
CA VAL A 275 1.53 7.22 -7.10
C VAL A 275 0.62 6.01 -7.05
N LEU A 276 0.33 5.50 -5.85
CA LEU A 276 -0.49 4.31 -5.65
C LEU A 276 -1.96 4.54 -6.03
N GLU A 277 -2.54 5.69 -5.70
CA GLU A 277 -3.93 6.01 -6.07
C GLU A 277 -4.12 6.15 -7.58
N ARG A 278 -3.08 6.61 -8.31
CA ARG A 278 -3.09 6.57 -9.78
C ARG A 278 -3.10 5.15 -10.32
N GLU A 279 -2.37 4.24 -9.68
CA GLU A 279 -2.34 2.84 -10.07
C GLU A 279 -3.67 2.11 -9.80
N ILE A 280 -4.38 2.44 -8.72
CA ILE A 280 -5.69 1.83 -8.38
C ILE A 280 -6.69 1.96 -9.53
N VAL A 281 -6.67 3.09 -10.24
CA VAL A 281 -7.59 3.39 -11.34
C VAL A 281 -7.01 3.08 -12.71
N ALA A 282 -5.82 2.47 -12.78
CA ALA A 282 -5.15 2.11 -14.03
C ALA A 282 -5.57 0.72 -14.53
N ALA A 283 -5.59 0.57 -15.86
CA ALA A 283 -5.70 -0.73 -16.51
C ALA A 283 -4.32 -1.39 -16.59
N THR A 284 -3.92 -2.06 -15.51
CA THR A 284 -2.64 -2.78 -15.39
C THR A 284 -2.80 -4.23 -15.85
N ASP A 285 -2.80 -4.41 -17.17
CA ASP A 285 -2.95 -5.70 -17.85
C ASP A 285 -2.23 -5.63 -19.21
N ASN A 286 -2.03 -6.77 -19.85
CA ASN A 286 -1.51 -6.89 -21.21
C ASN A 286 -1.99 -8.19 -21.88
N PRO A 287 -2.42 -8.15 -23.15
CA PRO A 287 -2.71 -6.93 -23.92
C PRO A 287 -3.95 -6.20 -23.40
N LEU A 288 -4.10 -4.94 -23.77
CA LEU A 288 -5.29 -4.15 -23.48
C LEU A 288 -6.28 -4.26 -24.64
N VAL A 289 -7.57 -4.26 -24.30
CA VAL A 289 -8.68 -4.40 -25.23
C VAL A 289 -9.47 -3.09 -25.27
N PHE A 290 -9.60 -2.48 -26.44
CA PHE A 290 -10.30 -1.21 -26.64
C PHE A 290 -11.59 -1.45 -27.42
N ALA A 291 -12.72 -1.50 -26.70
CA ALA A 291 -14.02 -1.88 -27.28
C ALA A 291 -14.51 -0.93 -28.40
N GLU A 292 -14.23 0.36 -28.30
CA GLU A 292 -14.68 1.38 -29.28
C GLU A 292 -14.03 1.18 -30.65
N GLY A 293 -12.73 0.86 -30.71
CA GLY A 293 -12.01 0.55 -31.95
C GLY A 293 -12.07 -0.94 -32.34
N GLY A 294 -12.38 -1.82 -31.38
CA GLY A 294 -12.26 -3.27 -31.57
C GLY A 294 -10.81 -3.76 -31.56
N ASP A 295 -9.88 -2.96 -31.04
CA ASP A 295 -8.45 -3.23 -31.06
C ASP A 295 -7.99 -4.02 -29.83
N ILE A 296 -6.96 -4.85 -30.03
CA ILE A 296 -6.17 -5.45 -28.95
C ILE A 296 -4.72 -5.01 -29.11
N ILE A 297 -4.22 -4.28 -28.12
CA ILE A 297 -2.92 -3.61 -28.19
C ILE A 297 -2.01 -4.15 -27.08
N SER A 298 -0.84 -4.66 -27.48
CA SER A 298 0.19 -5.10 -26.56
C SER A 298 0.97 -3.91 -26.01
N GLY A 299 1.28 -3.93 -24.71
CA GLY A 299 2.01 -2.88 -24.02
C GLY A 299 2.63 -3.36 -22.71
N GLY A 300 3.21 -2.43 -21.95
CA GLY A 300 3.95 -2.71 -20.70
C GLY A 300 3.23 -2.33 -19.41
N ASN A 301 1.91 -2.11 -19.44
CA ASN A 301 1.16 -1.57 -18.29
C ASN A 301 1.13 -2.49 -17.05
N PHE A 302 1.64 -3.71 -17.14
CA PHE A 302 1.83 -4.61 -16.00
C PHE A 302 3.10 -4.33 -15.20
N HIS A 303 4.00 -3.46 -15.67
CA HIS A 303 5.30 -3.23 -15.03
C HIS A 303 5.18 -2.29 -13.82
N GLY A 304 5.48 -2.81 -12.62
CA GLY A 304 5.35 -2.07 -11.35
C GLY A 304 6.43 -1.02 -11.03
N GLN A 305 7.16 -0.48 -12.02
CA GLN A 305 8.28 0.43 -11.74
C GLN A 305 7.86 1.70 -10.98
N PRO A 306 6.73 2.36 -11.33
CA PRO A 306 6.29 3.55 -10.58
C PRO A 306 6.03 3.24 -9.11
N LEU A 307 5.41 2.08 -8.83
CA LEU A 307 5.15 1.62 -7.48
C LEU A 307 6.44 1.31 -6.73
N ALA A 308 7.39 0.61 -7.36
CA ALA A 308 8.66 0.25 -6.73
C ALA A 308 9.42 1.48 -6.20
N ILE A 309 9.60 2.52 -7.03
CA ILE A 309 10.29 3.75 -6.62
C ILE A 309 9.52 4.45 -5.49
N ALA A 310 8.19 4.48 -5.56
CA ALA A 310 7.36 5.05 -4.51
C ALA A 310 7.49 4.30 -3.18
N LEU A 311 7.52 2.98 -3.22
CA LEU A 311 7.59 2.13 -2.03
C LEU A 311 8.98 2.09 -1.40
N ASP A 312 10.05 2.11 -2.19
CA ASP A 312 11.41 2.28 -1.67
C ASP A 312 11.55 3.62 -0.93
N THR A 313 10.99 4.68 -1.50
CA THR A 313 10.95 6.01 -0.86
C THR A 313 10.13 5.99 0.43
N ALA A 314 8.97 5.33 0.43
CA ALA A 314 8.15 5.17 1.62
C ALA A 314 8.85 4.36 2.72
N ALA A 315 9.60 3.31 2.35
CA ALA A 315 10.38 2.51 3.27
C ALA A 315 11.45 3.35 3.96
N ILE A 316 12.23 4.14 3.19
CA ILE A 316 13.21 5.10 3.74
C ILE A 316 12.53 6.08 4.70
N ALA A 317 11.39 6.66 4.29
CA ALA A 317 10.66 7.64 5.10
C ALA A 317 10.20 7.06 6.45
N ILE A 318 9.75 5.80 6.48
CA ILE A 318 9.32 5.10 7.70
C ILE A 318 10.52 4.72 8.57
N ALA A 319 11.63 4.26 7.97
CA ALA A 319 12.86 3.95 8.70
C ALA A 319 13.43 5.19 9.42
N GLU A 320 13.37 6.37 8.79
CA GLU A 320 13.80 7.63 9.40
C GLU A 320 12.94 8.05 10.61
N LEU A 321 11.63 7.76 10.60
CA LEU A 321 10.79 7.96 11.78
C LEU A 321 11.23 7.07 12.95
N ALA A 322 11.58 5.82 12.66
CA ALA A 322 12.05 4.88 13.67
C ALA A 322 13.42 5.34 14.24
N ASN A 323 14.33 5.78 13.37
CA ASN A 323 15.63 6.34 13.75
C ASN A 323 15.47 7.50 14.75
N VAL A 324 14.66 8.51 14.43
CA VAL A 324 14.51 9.67 15.32
C VAL A 324 13.76 9.33 16.61
N ALA A 325 12.82 8.39 16.57
CA ALA A 325 12.11 7.92 17.76
C ALA A 325 13.06 7.20 18.73
N GLU A 326 13.95 6.34 18.23
CA GLU A 326 14.92 5.64 19.07
C GLU A 326 15.95 6.61 19.68
N ARG A 327 16.37 7.65 18.95
CA ARG A 327 17.20 8.74 19.52
C ARG A 327 16.49 9.53 20.63
N ARG A 328 15.14 9.56 20.66
CA ARG A 328 14.38 10.10 21.80
C ARG A 328 14.32 9.13 22.96
N ILE A 329 14.22 7.81 22.71
CA ILE A 329 14.32 6.78 23.75
C ILE A 329 15.66 6.91 24.47
N GLU A 330 16.78 7.01 23.74
CA GLU A 330 18.12 7.24 24.31
C GLU A 330 18.14 8.45 25.26
N GLN A 331 17.56 9.57 24.83
CA GLN A 331 17.52 10.79 25.66
C GLN A 331 16.71 10.61 26.94
N LEU A 332 15.60 9.87 26.90
CA LEU A 332 14.76 9.63 28.07
C LEU A 332 15.46 8.76 29.11
N VAL A 333 16.14 7.71 28.67
CA VAL A 333 16.72 6.70 29.56
C VAL A 333 18.13 7.05 30.03
N ASN A 334 18.85 7.92 29.31
CA ASN A 334 20.22 8.27 29.65
C ASN A 334 20.25 9.44 30.64
N PRO A 335 20.72 9.25 31.89
CA PRO A 335 20.73 10.30 32.92
C PRO A 335 21.61 11.50 32.55
N ALA A 336 22.58 11.33 31.66
CA ALA A 336 23.41 12.43 31.16
C ALA A 336 22.64 13.35 30.17
N MET A 337 21.50 12.90 29.65
CA MET A 337 20.72 13.58 28.61
C MET A 337 19.29 13.91 29.05
N SER A 338 18.76 13.19 30.05
CA SER A 338 17.34 13.15 30.39
C SER A 338 16.82 14.31 31.23
N SER A 339 17.69 15.28 31.56
CA SER A 339 17.34 16.46 32.37
C SER A 339 16.85 16.12 33.78
N GLY A 340 17.47 15.11 34.40
CA GLY A 340 17.23 14.75 35.80
C GLY A 340 16.29 13.56 36.00
N LEU A 341 15.90 12.85 34.95
CA LEU A 341 15.19 11.58 35.08
C LEU A 341 16.14 10.47 35.59
N PRO A 342 15.63 9.49 36.37
CA PRO A 342 16.42 8.35 36.80
C PRO A 342 17.01 7.58 35.61
N PRO A 343 18.21 6.97 35.75
CA PRO A 343 18.76 6.09 34.74
C PRO A 343 17.77 4.99 34.35
N PHE A 344 17.52 4.85 33.06
CA PHE A 344 16.56 3.91 32.47
C PHE A 344 15.12 4.06 32.99
N LEU A 345 14.80 5.20 33.60
CA LEU A 345 13.54 5.46 34.31
C LEU A 345 13.24 4.40 35.38
N ALA A 346 14.29 3.84 35.99
CA ALA A 346 14.17 2.82 37.03
C ALA A 346 13.68 3.45 38.35
N PRO A 347 12.70 2.84 39.05
CA PRO A 347 12.23 3.37 40.34
C PRO A 347 13.29 3.25 41.45
N HIS A 348 14.03 2.14 41.51
CA HIS A 348 15.18 1.96 42.40
C HIS A 348 16.45 1.61 41.61
N THR A 349 17.13 2.65 41.12
CA THR A 349 18.36 2.49 40.31
C THR A 349 19.37 1.55 40.97
N GLY A 350 19.81 0.52 40.23
CA GLY A 350 20.79 -0.46 40.69
C GLY A 350 20.15 -1.78 41.15
N LEU A 351 18.98 -1.72 41.80
CA LEU A 351 18.15 -2.91 42.07
C LEU A 351 17.25 -3.22 40.87
N ASP A 352 16.65 -2.17 40.30
CA ASP A 352 15.82 -2.24 39.10
C ASP A 352 16.60 -1.75 37.87
N SER A 353 16.34 -2.37 36.72
CA SER A 353 16.92 -1.97 35.42
C SER A 353 15.99 -1.13 34.55
N GLY A 354 14.76 -0.84 35.00
CA GLY A 354 13.79 -0.03 34.26
C GLY A 354 13.63 -0.48 32.80
N PHE A 355 13.77 0.47 31.87
CA PHE A 355 13.65 0.26 30.42
C PHE A 355 14.97 -0.06 29.71
N MET A 356 16.02 -0.45 30.43
CA MET A 356 17.33 -0.74 29.83
C MET A 356 17.24 -1.73 28.67
N MET A 357 16.56 -2.86 28.84
CA MET A 357 16.42 -3.84 27.76
C MET A 357 15.47 -3.37 26.65
N ALA A 358 14.46 -2.56 26.96
CA ALA A 358 13.58 -1.98 25.95
C ALA A 358 14.33 -1.02 25.02
N GLN A 359 15.25 -0.21 25.56
CA GLN A 359 16.16 0.63 24.77
C GLN A 359 17.06 -0.23 23.85
N VAL A 360 17.66 -1.29 24.37
CA VAL A 360 18.49 -2.21 23.56
C VAL A 360 17.67 -2.84 22.43
N THR A 361 16.45 -3.30 22.72
CA THR A 361 15.53 -3.82 21.71
C THR A 361 15.16 -2.76 20.68
N ALA A 362 14.88 -1.52 21.08
CA ALA A 362 14.59 -0.44 20.14
C ALA A 362 15.78 -0.16 19.21
N ALA A 363 17.00 -0.11 19.75
CA ALA A 363 18.21 0.06 18.96
C ALA A 363 18.44 -1.10 17.97
N ALA A 364 18.16 -2.34 18.38
CA ALA A 364 18.25 -3.51 17.52
C ALA A 364 17.24 -3.44 16.36
N LEU A 365 15.97 -3.15 16.65
CA LEU A 365 14.90 -3.03 15.63
C LEU A 365 15.19 -1.91 14.63
N VAL A 366 15.69 -0.77 15.10
CA VAL A 366 16.09 0.33 14.22
C VAL A 366 17.30 -0.04 13.37
N SER A 367 18.24 -0.81 13.90
CA SER A 367 19.38 -1.30 13.12
C SER A 367 18.98 -2.32 12.07
N GLU A 368 17.96 -3.14 12.32
CA GLU A 368 17.41 -4.10 11.35
C GLU A 368 16.68 -3.41 10.20
N ASN A 369 16.10 -2.23 10.43
CA ASN A 369 15.42 -1.43 9.41
C ASN A 369 16.38 -0.71 8.43
N LYS A 370 17.68 -0.62 8.75
CA LYS A 370 18.71 0.01 7.92
C LYS A 370 19.33 -1.01 6.98
#